data_AF-A0A6D2JJ70-F1
#
_entry.id   AF-A0A6D2JJ70-F1
#
_cell.length_a   1.000
_cell.length_b   1.000
_cell.length_c   1.000
_cell.angle_alpha   90.00
_cell.angle_beta   90.00
_cell.angle_gamma   90.00
#
_symmetry.space_group_name_H-M   'P 1'
#
loop_
_entity.id
_entity.type
_entity.pdbx_description
1 polymer ?
#
loop_
_entity_poly.entity_id
_entity_poly.type
_entity_poly.pdbx_seq_one_letter_code
_entity_poly.pdbx_strand_id
1 'polypeptide(L)'
;MASLIPTLLQPFFSPVGEPKAPISAQTSDLPRTLSRRDAVSASLFLLSLSPTNPASAFGISGPKEWLKDQKKKSSRFLLAPIDASRESLRSVYLSLTTRESDYADKDLESLQSLLRTSARDCVPKERTSLVDFQSKTGVEVCTFKLVLKNAASLLDDKDPLILEAEDTLNDLIRSFGSLIVLTNGIDMNLPSDRKKIADAVVEAISYLDKFETGVKNCLEI
;
A
#
# COMPACT_ATOMS: atom_id res chain seq x y z
N MET A 1 32.46 44.82 38.79
CA MET A 1 33.89 44.47 38.64
C MET A 1 33.98 43.14 37.89
N ALA A 2 34.86 43.08 36.87
CA ALA A 2 35.47 41.94 36.13
C ALA A 2 34.68 40.61 35.98
N SER A 3 34.32 40.13 34.76
CA SER A 3 35.13 39.47 33.68
C SER A 3 35.76 38.14 34.15
N LEU A 4 35.57 36.95 33.53
CA LEU A 4 35.88 36.51 32.16
C LEU A 4 35.13 35.20 31.76
N ILE A 5 34.95 34.98 30.44
CA ILE A 5 34.36 33.84 29.66
C ILE A 5 35.52 32.85 29.23
N PRO A 6 35.44 31.82 28.32
CA PRO A 6 34.35 31.02 27.67
C PRO A 6 34.66 29.50 27.39
N THR A 7 33.66 28.73 26.89
CA THR A 7 33.74 27.70 25.80
C THR A 7 32.34 27.10 25.53
N LEU A 8 31.63 27.41 24.43
CA LEU A 8 31.63 26.88 23.03
C LEU A 8 31.27 25.39 22.86
N LEU A 9 30.08 25.11 22.30
CA LEU A 9 29.87 24.08 21.27
C LEU A 9 28.58 24.37 20.47
N GLN A 10 28.73 24.77 19.20
CA GLN A 10 27.70 24.74 18.17
C GLN A 10 28.11 23.67 17.14
N PRO A 11 27.16 22.92 16.54
CA PRO A 11 27.49 22.02 15.44
C PRO A 11 27.59 22.76 14.11
N PHE A 12 28.64 22.39 13.37
CA PHE A 12 29.06 22.89 12.08
C PHE A 12 28.06 22.59 10.94
N PHE A 13 27.72 23.60 10.15
CA PHE A 13 27.25 23.45 8.77
C PHE A 13 28.41 23.82 7.84
N SER A 14 28.83 22.90 6.96
CA SER A 14 29.78 23.18 5.87
C SER A 14 29.03 23.56 4.59
N PRO A 15 29.46 24.58 3.84
CA PRO A 15 28.95 24.87 2.50
C PRO A 15 29.77 24.08 1.46
N VAL A 16 29.10 23.32 0.61
CA VAL A 16 29.72 22.64 -0.54
C VAL A 16 29.82 23.64 -1.70
N GLY A 17 31.03 23.76 -2.24
CA GLY A 17 31.41 24.69 -3.30
C GLY A 17 30.96 24.28 -4.71
N GLU A 18 31.00 25.28 -5.58
CA GLU A 18 30.79 25.21 -7.03
C GLU A 18 31.73 24.21 -7.74
N PRO A 19 31.30 23.64 -8.88
CA PRO A 19 32.22 23.14 -9.90
C PRO A 19 32.24 24.06 -11.13
N LYS A 20 33.45 24.53 -11.45
CA LYS A 20 33.87 25.24 -12.65
C LYS A 20 34.15 24.24 -13.79
N ALA A 21 33.80 24.61 -15.02
CA ALA A 21 34.08 23.85 -16.25
C ALA A 21 35.58 23.69 -16.57
N PRO A 22 35.95 22.70 -17.41
CA PRO A 22 36.85 23.02 -18.51
C PRO A 22 36.59 22.30 -19.86
N ILE A 23 36.72 23.11 -20.93
CA ILE A 23 37.54 22.97 -22.15
C ILE A 23 37.26 21.85 -23.20
N SER A 24 37.12 22.38 -24.43
CA SER A 24 37.08 21.82 -25.79
C SER A 24 38.20 20.84 -26.19
N ALA A 25 37.86 19.85 -27.02
CA ALA A 25 38.71 19.35 -28.10
C ALA A 25 37.84 18.81 -29.27
N GLN A 26 38.23 19.18 -30.49
CA GLN A 26 37.57 18.94 -31.78
C GLN A 26 37.87 17.55 -32.40
N THR A 27 37.18 17.28 -33.51
CA THR A 27 37.42 16.29 -34.60
C THR A 27 36.82 14.89 -34.34
N SER A 28 36.01 14.26 -35.21
CA SER A 28 36.01 14.25 -36.68
C SER A 28 34.67 13.74 -37.27
N ASP A 29 34.29 14.37 -38.39
CA ASP A 29 33.61 13.95 -39.63
C ASP A 29 32.68 12.69 -39.74
N LEU A 30 31.43 13.03 -40.13
CA LEU A 30 30.66 12.61 -41.32
C LEU A 30 30.02 11.19 -41.43
N PRO A 31 28.73 11.10 -41.87
CA PRO A 31 27.93 9.88 -41.87
C PRO A 31 28.16 8.97 -43.08
N ARG A 32 28.03 7.65 -42.88
CA ARG A 32 27.93 6.69 -43.98
C ARG A 32 26.48 6.38 -44.30
N THR A 33 26.02 7.00 -45.38
CA THR A 33 24.92 6.55 -46.23
C THR A 33 25.33 5.31 -47.03
N LEU A 34 24.49 4.28 -47.07
CA LEU A 34 24.50 3.22 -48.10
C LEU A 34 23.03 3.01 -48.50
N SER A 35 22.57 3.64 -49.59
CA SER A 35 22.70 3.26 -51.00
C SER A 35 21.74 2.13 -51.43
N ARG A 36 20.76 2.58 -52.20
CA ARG A 36 19.61 1.92 -52.83
C ARG A 36 20.04 1.10 -54.04
N ARG A 37 19.50 -0.12 -54.20
CA ARG A 37 19.32 -0.75 -55.52
C ARG A 37 17.98 -1.47 -55.59
N ASP A 38 17.21 -1.06 -56.59
CA ASP A 38 15.95 -1.62 -57.03
C ASP A 38 16.14 -3.02 -57.65
N ALA A 39 15.14 -3.89 -57.48
CA ALA A 39 14.80 -4.95 -58.43
C ALA A 39 13.32 -5.33 -58.29
N VAL A 40 12.57 -5.09 -59.36
CA VAL A 40 11.16 -5.45 -59.58
C VAL A 40 11.12 -6.88 -60.15
N SER A 41 10.17 -7.73 -59.74
CA SER A 41 9.12 -8.28 -60.63
C SER A 41 8.41 -9.52 -60.04
N ALA A 42 7.20 -9.72 -60.55
CA ALA A 42 6.09 -10.56 -60.12
C ALA A 42 6.32 -12.08 -60.13
N SER A 43 5.51 -12.82 -59.34
CA SER A 43 4.48 -13.73 -59.89
C SER A 43 3.72 -14.57 -58.86
N LEU A 44 2.39 -14.50 -59.00
CA LEU A 44 1.38 -15.57 -59.03
C LEU A 44 0.91 -16.29 -57.75
N PHE A 45 -0.42 -16.18 -57.59
CA PHE A 45 -1.34 -16.92 -56.76
C PHE A 45 -1.16 -18.44 -56.79
N LEU A 46 -1.13 -19.06 -55.60
CA LEU A 46 -1.73 -20.36 -55.36
C LEU A 46 -2.42 -20.32 -53.98
N LEU A 47 -3.74 -20.05 -53.97
CA LEU A 47 -4.58 -20.40 -52.82
C LEU A 47 -4.74 -21.92 -52.81
N SER A 48 -3.89 -22.62 -52.05
CA SER A 48 -4.18 -24.00 -51.68
C SER A 48 -5.20 -23.99 -50.54
N LEU A 49 -6.44 -24.38 -50.86
CA LEU A 49 -7.44 -24.75 -49.86
C LEU A 49 -6.91 -25.98 -49.13
N SER A 50 -6.23 -25.75 -48.00
CA SER A 50 -5.95 -26.79 -47.02
C SER A 50 -7.19 -26.99 -46.16
N PRO A 51 -7.58 -28.23 -45.82
CA PRO A 51 -8.74 -28.48 -44.98
C PRO A 51 -8.57 -27.76 -43.65
N THR A 52 -9.60 -27.01 -43.25
CA THR A 52 -9.72 -26.38 -41.94
C THR A 52 -9.68 -27.48 -40.89
N ASN A 53 -8.49 -27.79 -40.38
CA ASN A 53 -8.36 -28.46 -39.11
C ASN A 53 -9.07 -27.60 -38.08
N PRO A 54 -9.93 -28.16 -37.21
CA PRO A 54 -10.44 -27.41 -36.08
C PRO A 54 -9.22 -26.90 -35.33
N ALA A 55 -9.12 -25.59 -35.17
CA ALA A 55 -8.15 -25.01 -34.29
C ALA A 55 -8.39 -25.65 -32.92
N SER A 56 -7.54 -26.60 -32.54
CA SER A 56 -7.37 -26.97 -31.16
C SER A 56 -7.11 -25.66 -30.44
N ALA A 57 -8.11 -25.17 -29.72
CA ALA A 57 -8.00 -24.03 -28.83
C ALA A 57 -7.03 -24.44 -27.73
N PHE A 58 -5.73 -24.37 -28.02
CA PHE A 58 -4.67 -24.44 -27.02
C PHE A 58 -4.79 -23.19 -26.15
N GLY A 59 -5.70 -23.26 -25.17
CA GLY A 59 -5.47 -23.02 -23.74
C GLY A 59 -4.76 -21.75 -23.27
N ILE A 60 -4.51 -20.75 -24.09
CA ILE A 60 -4.10 -19.43 -23.59
C ILE A 60 -5.37 -18.71 -23.12
N SER A 61 -5.60 -18.82 -21.82
CA SER A 61 -6.47 -17.93 -21.06
C SER A 61 -6.31 -16.50 -21.60
N GLY A 62 -7.41 -15.84 -21.98
CA GLY A 62 -7.35 -14.50 -22.56
C GLY A 62 -6.62 -13.51 -21.65
N PRO A 63 -6.17 -12.34 -22.14
CA PRO A 63 -5.38 -11.39 -21.34
C PRO A 63 -5.98 -11.03 -19.98
N LYS A 64 -7.31 -10.93 -19.88
CA LYS A 64 -8.04 -10.69 -18.63
C LYS A 64 -7.87 -11.83 -17.63
N GLU A 65 -8.03 -13.07 -18.09
CA GLU A 65 -7.92 -14.25 -17.23
C GLU A 65 -6.47 -14.53 -16.82
N TRP A 66 -5.51 -14.28 -17.73
CA TRP A 66 -4.10 -14.30 -17.36
C TRP A 66 -3.78 -13.28 -16.26
N LEU A 67 -4.33 -12.06 -16.32
CA LEU A 67 -4.17 -11.05 -15.27
C LEU A 67 -4.83 -11.47 -13.95
N LYS A 68 -6.00 -12.14 -13.99
CA LYS A 68 -6.63 -12.70 -12.79
C LYS A 68 -5.70 -13.71 -12.12
N ASP A 69 -5.15 -14.64 -12.88
CA ASP A 69 -4.21 -15.65 -12.35
C ASP A 69 -2.97 -15.00 -11.71
N GLN A 70 -2.45 -13.92 -12.30
CA GLN A 70 -1.32 -13.18 -11.71
C GLN A 70 -1.70 -12.50 -10.39
N LYS A 71 -2.89 -11.90 -10.29
CA LYS A 71 -3.38 -11.32 -9.04
C LYS A 71 -3.60 -12.37 -7.95
N LYS A 72 -4.18 -13.52 -8.30
CA LYS A 72 -4.32 -14.67 -7.38
C LYS A 72 -2.96 -15.12 -6.84
N LYS A 73 -1.96 -15.29 -7.72
CA LYS A 73 -0.59 -15.69 -7.35
C LYS A 73 0.15 -14.67 -6.47
N SER A 74 -0.13 -13.38 -6.67
CA SER A 74 0.51 -12.28 -5.93
C SER A 74 -0.32 -11.79 -4.73
N SER A 75 -1.48 -12.39 -4.48
CA SER A 75 -2.45 -11.99 -3.45
C SER A 75 -1.84 -11.81 -2.06
N ARG A 76 -0.87 -12.65 -1.65
CA ARG A 76 -0.15 -12.50 -0.37
C ARG A 76 0.44 -11.10 -0.14
N PHE A 77 0.92 -10.45 -1.19
CA PHE A 77 1.51 -9.11 -1.09
C PHE A 77 0.43 -8.04 -0.98
N LEU A 78 -0.75 -8.31 -1.54
CA LEU A 78 -1.90 -7.44 -1.44
C LEU A 78 -2.56 -7.51 -0.06
N LEU A 79 -2.55 -8.70 0.56
CA LEU A 79 -3.12 -8.95 1.88
C LEU A 79 -2.17 -8.59 3.04
N ALA A 80 -0.85 -8.50 2.80
CA ALA A 80 0.14 -8.23 3.84
C ALA A 80 -0.14 -7.00 4.74
N PRO A 81 -0.65 -5.85 4.23
CA PRO A 81 -1.03 -4.73 5.08
C PRO A 81 -2.17 -5.07 6.06
N ILE A 82 -3.14 -5.89 5.62
CA ILE A 82 -4.25 -6.36 6.46
C ILE A 82 -3.71 -7.27 7.56
N ASP A 83 -2.83 -8.22 7.22
CA ASP A 83 -2.17 -9.10 8.19
C ASP A 83 -1.37 -8.32 9.24
N ALA A 84 -0.62 -7.31 8.82
CA ALA A 84 0.17 -6.47 9.72
C ALA A 84 -0.71 -5.68 10.71
N SER A 85 -1.84 -5.12 10.23
CA SER A 85 -2.80 -4.43 11.09
C SER A 85 -3.44 -5.40 12.10
N ARG A 86 -3.81 -6.61 11.64
CA ARG A 86 -4.36 -7.67 12.50
C ARG A 86 -3.40 -8.05 13.61
N GLU A 87 -2.13 -8.29 13.28
CA GLU A 87 -1.14 -8.71 14.26
C GLU A 87 -0.86 -7.62 15.30
N SER A 88 -0.90 -6.36 14.87
CA SER A 88 -0.78 -5.21 15.77
C SER A 88 -1.97 -5.13 16.73
N LEU A 89 -3.20 -5.33 16.25
CA LEU A 89 -4.40 -5.39 17.10
C LEU A 89 -4.36 -6.58 18.09
N ARG A 90 -3.88 -7.76 17.64
CA ARG A 90 -3.69 -8.92 18.53
C ARG A 90 -2.67 -8.63 19.63
N SER A 91 -1.60 -7.92 19.29
CA SER A 91 -0.59 -7.48 20.27
C SER A 91 -1.18 -6.52 21.30
N VAL A 92 -2.06 -5.61 20.88
CA VAL A 92 -2.83 -4.74 21.80
C VAL A 92 -3.72 -5.58 22.72
N TYR A 93 -4.49 -6.50 22.14
CA TYR A 93 -5.39 -7.37 22.91
C TYR A 93 -4.63 -8.17 23.97
N LEU A 94 -3.52 -8.82 23.60
CA LEU A 94 -2.68 -9.57 24.52
C LEU A 94 -2.14 -8.67 25.65
N SER A 95 -1.71 -7.47 25.31
CA SER A 95 -1.21 -6.48 26.28
C SER A 95 -2.28 -6.03 27.28
N LEU A 96 -3.57 -6.09 26.91
CA LEU A 96 -4.70 -5.76 27.78
C LEU A 96 -5.13 -6.93 28.68
N THR A 97 -4.99 -8.17 28.20
CA THR A 97 -5.53 -9.35 28.89
C THR A 97 -4.52 -10.11 29.74
N THR A 98 -3.23 -10.02 29.42
CA THR A 98 -2.19 -10.89 30.01
C THR A 98 -1.35 -10.17 31.07
N ARG A 99 -1.48 -8.85 31.20
CA ARG A 99 -0.67 -8.08 32.14
C ARG A 99 -1.17 -8.23 33.57
N GLU A 100 -0.28 -8.65 34.46
CA GLU A 100 -0.56 -8.85 35.90
C GLU A 100 -0.13 -7.66 36.77
N SER A 101 0.66 -6.73 36.22
CA SER A 101 1.16 -5.54 36.91
C SER A 101 0.42 -4.27 36.51
N ASP A 102 0.48 -3.26 37.38
CA ASP A 102 -0.10 -1.94 37.14
C ASP A 102 0.44 -1.31 35.85
N TYR A 103 -0.41 -0.52 35.19
CA TYR A 103 -0.08 0.22 33.99
C TYR A 103 0.49 1.58 34.36
N ALA A 104 1.64 1.91 33.78
CA ALA A 104 2.22 3.23 33.82
C ALA A 104 1.74 4.06 32.61
N ASP A 105 1.85 5.39 32.69
CA ASP A 105 1.43 6.29 31.60
C ASP A 105 2.08 5.96 30.26
N LYS A 106 3.36 5.54 30.28
CA LYS A 106 4.10 5.07 29.10
C LYS A 106 3.43 3.89 28.38
N ASP A 107 2.68 3.06 29.10
CA ASP A 107 1.99 1.90 28.54
C ASP A 107 0.74 2.33 27.78
N LEU A 108 0.02 3.33 28.29
CA LEU A 108 -1.09 3.95 27.59
C LEU A 108 -0.61 4.66 26.32
N GLU A 109 0.49 5.41 26.39
CA GLU A 109 1.09 6.05 25.21
C GLU A 109 1.51 5.02 24.16
N SER A 110 2.14 3.92 24.59
CA SER A 110 2.55 2.82 23.71
C SER A 110 1.34 2.16 23.05
N LEU A 111 0.27 1.92 23.81
CA LEU A 111 -0.98 1.36 23.29
C LEU A 111 -1.64 2.30 22.26
N GLN A 112 -1.73 3.59 22.56
CA GLN A 112 -2.27 4.58 21.62
C GLN A 112 -1.42 4.69 20.35
N SER A 113 -0.08 4.67 20.48
CA SER A 113 0.84 4.68 19.35
C SER A 113 0.66 3.44 18.46
N LEU A 114 0.54 2.26 19.08
CA LEU A 114 0.31 1.01 18.37
C LEU A 114 -1.05 1.02 17.65
N LEU A 115 -2.11 1.51 18.29
CA LEU A 115 -3.43 1.64 17.66
C LEU A 115 -3.43 2.63 16.49
N ARG A 116 -2.78 3.79 16.63
CA ARG A 116 -2.62 4.75 15.52
C ARG A 116 -1.84 4.13 14.35
N THR A 117 -0.80 3.36 14.64
CA THR A 117 -0.01 2.67 13.62
C THR A 117 -0.81 1.57 12.93
N SER A 118 -1.60 0.81 13.70
CA SER A 118 -2.50 -0.25 13.19
C SER A 118 -3.60 0.31 12.29
N ALA A 119 -4.09 1.51 12.62
CA ALA A 119 -5.12 2.22 11.87
C ALA A 119 -4.59 3.00 10.67
N ARG A 120 -3.27 3.12 10.48
CA ARG A 120 -2.65 3.99 9.47
C ARG A 120 -3.19 3.73 8.07
N ASP A 121 -3.37 2.45 7.74
CA ASP A 121 -3.82 2.03 6.41
C ASP A 121 -5.36 2.13 6.25
N CYS A 122 -6.07 2.41 7.36
CA CYS A 122 -7.51 2.72 7.46
C CYS A 122 -7.83 4.22 7.45
N VAL A 123 -6.85 5.13 7.36
CA VAL A 123 -7.14 6.57 7.46
C VAL A 123 -7.78 7.08 6.16
N PRO A 124 -9.02 7.64 6.20
CA PRO A 124 -9.49 8.47 5.10
C PRO A 124 -8.52 9.64 4.99
N LYS A 125 -7.79 9.71 3.87
CA LYS A 125 -6.74 10.71 3.59
C LYS A 125 -7.13 12.09 4.16
N GLU A 126 -6.62 12.45 5.33
CA GLU A 126 -6.74 13.82 5.84
C GLU A 126 -5.90 14.69 4.90
N ARG A 127 -6.60 15.51 4.11
CA ARG A 127 -6.02 16.35 3.06
C ARG A 127 -5.30 17.55 3.65
N THR A 128 -4.27 17.33 4.45
CA THR A 128 -3.38 18.41 4.91
C THR A 128 -2.01 18.28 4.23
N SER A 129 -1.92 18.91 3.06
CA SER A 129 -0.78 19.58 2.41
C SER A 129 0.59 18.91 2.22
N LEU A 130 0.97 17.83 2.91
CA LEU A 130 2.30 17.19 2.75
C LEU A 130 2.20 15.83 2.05
N VAL A 131 1.23 15.00 2.45
CA VAL A 131 0.99 13.68 1.83
C VAL A 131 0.45 13.81 0.40
N ASP A 132 -0.29 14.88 0.09
CA ASP A 132 -0.70 15.17 -1.29
C ASP A 132 0.49 15.54 -2.18
N PHE A 133 1.52 16.19 -1.64
CA PHE A 133 2.76 16.48 -2.37
C PHE A 133 3.58 15.21 -2.62
N GLN A 134 3.64 14.29 -1.66
CA GLN A 134 4.30 12.98 -1.84
C GLN A 134 3.51 12.03 -2.75
N SER A 135 2.18 12.10 -2.76
CA SER A 135 1.39 11.32 -3.73
C SER A 135 1.64 11.77 -5.18
N LYS A 136 2.15 13.00 -5.38
CA LYS A 136 2.63 13.48 -6.69
C LYS A 136 4.06 13.04 -7.02
N THR A 137 4.85 12.56 -6.05
CA THR A 137 6.21 12.04 -6.28
C THR A 137 6.23 10.57 -6.70
N GLY A 138 5.07 9.97 -7.00
CA GLY A 138 4.97 8.59 -7.51
C GLY A 138 5.06 7.50 -6.44
N VAL A 139 4.99 7.84 -5.15
CA VAL A 139 4.94 6.90 -4.03
C VAL A 139 3.59 7.06 -3.33
N GLU A 140 2.60 6.27 -3.73
CA GLU A 140 1.34 6.19 -2.99
C GLU A 140 1.54 5.33 -1.73
N VAL A 141 1.15 5.85 -0.57
CA VAL A 141 1.08 5.04 0.65
C VAL A 141 -0.02 4.01 0.45
N CYS A 142 0.31 2.73 0.59
CA CYS A 142 -0.69 1.66 0.50
C CYS A 142 -1.76 1.87 1.57
N THR A 143 -3.02 1.92 1.15
CA THR A 143 -4.18 2.00 2.04
C THR A 143 -5.08 0.81 1.76
N PHE A 144 -5.96 0.45 2.69
CA PHE A 144 -6.96 -0.59 2.45
C PHE A 144 -7.88 -0.26 1.27
N LYS A 145 -8.11 1.04 1.01
CA LYS A 145 -8.79 1.47 -0.22
C LYS A 145 -8.01 1.10 -1.49
N LEU A 146 -6.69 1.28 -1.50
CA LEU A 146 -5.87 0.87 -2.65
C LEU A 146 -5.79 -0.65 -2.79
N VAL A 147 -5.73 -1.37 -1.66
CA VAL A 147 -5.81 -2.83 -1.62
C VAL A 147 -7.09 -3.31 -2.31
N LEU A 148 -8.25 -2.79 -1.88
CA LEU A 148 -9.55 -3.14 -2.45
C LEU A 148 -9.63 -2.76 -3.93
N LYS A 149 -9.23 -1.53 -4.30
CA LYS A 149 -9.23 -1.10 -5.71
C LYS A 149 -8.33 -1.98 -6.59
N ASN A 150 -7.22 -2.47 -6.07
CA ASN A 150 -6.37 -3.40 -6.81
C ASN A 150 -7.09 -4.73 -6.98
N ALA A 151 -7.65 -5.30 -5.92
CA ALA A 151 -8.39 -6.57 -5.99
C ALA A 151 -9.57 -6.50 -6.98
N ALA A 152 -10.33 -5.41 -6.92
CA ALA A 152 -11.51 -5.17 -7.73
C ALA A 152 -11.21 -4.79 -9.20
N SER A 153 -9.95 -4.54 -9.58
CA SER A 153 -9.63 -3.89 -10.87
C SER A 153 -9.95 -4.73 -12.12
N LEU A 154 -10.37 -5.98 -11.97
CA LEU A 154 -10.76 -6.88 -13.07
C LEU A 154 -12.26 -7.23 -13.06
N LEU A 155 -12.99 -6.73 -12.05
CA LEU A 155 -14.43 -6.81 -11.93
C LEU A 155 -15.08 -5.60 -12.62
N ASP A 156 -16.39 -5.69 -12.84
CA ASP A 156 -17.14 -4.59 -13.45
C ASP A 156 -17.44 -3.50 -12.41
N ASP A 157 -17.50 -2.25 -12.88
CA ASP A 157 -17.91 -1.13 -12.03
C ASP A 157 -19.33 -1.42 -11.49
N LYS A 158 -19.46 -1.44 -10.15
CA LYS A 158 -20.68 -1.81 -9.38
C LYS A 158 -20.93 -3.31 -9.21
N ASP A 159 -19.93 -4.17 -9.39
CA ASP A 159 -20.01 -5.55 -8.93
C ASP A 159 -20.41 -5.60 -7.43
N PRO A 160 -21.39 -6.42 -7.03
CA PRO A 160 -21.84 -6.51 -5.64
C PRO A 160 -20.73 -6.81 -4.64
N LEU A 161 -19.71 -7.57 -5.04
CA LEU A 161 -18.57 -7.91 -4.18
C LEU A 161 -17.74 -6.66 -3.84
N ILE A 162 -17.62 -5.73 -4.80
CA ILE A 162 -16.94 -4.44 -4.56
C ILE A 162 -17.75 -3.62 -3.57
N LEU A 163 -19.06 -3.52 -3.77
CA LEU A 163 -19.95 -2.70 -2.92
C LEU A 163 -19.96 -3.21 -1.47
N GLU A 164 -20.04 -4.51 -1.25
CA GLU A 164 -19.99 -5.13 0.07
C GLU A 164 -18.62 -4.91 0.75
N ALA A 165 -17.53 -5.05 0.01
CA ALA A 165 -16.19 -4.81 0.54
C ALA A 165 -15.94 -3.32 0.85
N GLU A 166 -16.50 -2.40 0.07
CA GLU A 166 -16.46 -0.96 0.35
C GLU A 166 -17.25 -0.59 1.61
N ASP A 167 -18.43 -1.18 1.80
CA ASP A 167 -19.25 -0.98 3.01
C ASP A 167 -18.50 -1.49 4.25
N THR A 168 -17.96 -2.71 4.18
CA THR A 168 -17.15 -3.30 5.24
C THR A 168 -15.91 -2.45 5.55
N LEU A 169 -15.26 -1.87 4.52
CA LEU A 169 -14.14 -0.96 4.73
C LEU A 169 -14.58 0.30 5.49
N ASN A 170 -15.73 0.88 5.18
CA ASN A 170 -16.25 2.04 5.91
C ASN A 170 -16.54 1.72 7.39
N ASP A 171 -17.10 0.54 7.66
CA ASP A 171 -17.32 0.07 9.03
C ASP A 171 -16.01 -0.13 9.78
N LEU A 172 -15.01 -0.72 9.13
CA LEU A 172 -13.66 -0.88 9.70
C LEU A 172 -13.03 0.47 10.05
N ILE A 173 -13.12 1.45 9.15
CA ILE A 173 -12.64 2.82 9.37
C ILE A 173 -13.35 3.45 10.58
N ARG A 174 -14.68 3.29 10.67
CA ARG A 174 -15.48 3.80 11.78
C ARG A 174 -15.11 3.13 13.11
N SER A 175 -14.88 1.82 13.09
CA SER A 175 -14.46 1.03 14.25
C SER A 175 -13.10 1.52 14.76
N PHE A 176 -12.10 1.67 13.88
CA PHE A 176 -10.79 2.21 14.26
C PHE A 176 -10.88 3.65 14.79
N GLY A 177 -11.66 4.52 14.15
CA GLY A 177 -11.88 5.88 14.63
C GLY A 177 -12.48 5.90 16.04
N SER A 178 -13.48 5.05 16.29
CA SER A 178 -14.13 4.93 17.60
C SER A 178 -13.18 4.37 18.65
N LEU A 179 -12.36 3.37 18.30
CA LEU A 179 -11.35 2.77 19.16
C LEU A 179 -10.28 3.78 19.58
N ILE A 180 -9.76 4.58 18.63
CA ILE A 180 -8.77 5.63 18.93
C ILE A 180 -9.37 6.66 19.90
N VAL A 181 -10.60 7.11 19.65
CA VAL A 181 -11.28 8.06 20.55
C VAL A 181 -11.50 7.47 21.94
N LEU A 182 -11.94 6.20 22.02
CA LEU A 182 -12.14 5.49 23.28
C LEU A 182 -10.86 5.49 24.14
N THR A 183 -9.69 5.29 23.53
CA THR A 183 -8.42 5.24 24.27
C THR A 183 -7.93 6.56 24.87
N ASN A 184 -8.54 7.70 24.55
CA ASN A 184 -8.14 9.00 25.11
C ASN A 184 -8.74 9.28 26.50
N GLY A 185 -9.76 8.55 26.93
CA GLY A 185 -10.51 8.84 28.17
C GLY A 185 -10.59 7.68 29.15
N ILE A 186 -9.72 6.68 29.01
CA ILE A 186 -9.75 5.44 29.79
C ILE A 186 -8.62 5.41 30.84
N ASP A 187 -8.91 4.76 31.96
CA ASP A 187 -7.90 4.40 32.95
C ASP A 187 -7.50 2.93 32.78
N MET A 188 -6.27 2.70 32.32
CA MET A 188 -5.73 1.34 32.11
C MET A 188 -5.59 0.55 33.42
N ASN A 189 -5.58 1.19 34.59
CA ASN A 189 -5.59 0.48 35.87
C ASN A 189 -7.00 -0.02 36.24
N LEU A 190 -8.05 0.54 35.64
CA LEU A 190 -9.42 0.11 35.87
C LEU A 190 -9.77 -1.12 34.99
N PRO A 191 -10.11 -2.29 35.59
CA PRO A 191 -10.40 -3.50 34.81
C PRO A 191 -11.56 -3.36 33.82
N SER A 192 -12.58 -2.55 34.16
CA SER A 192 -13.72 -2.31 33.26
C SER A 192 -13.33 -1.54 32.02
N ASP A 193 -12.38 -0.60 32.12
CA ASP A 193 -11.93 0.18 30.98
C ASP A 193 -11.02 -0.65 30.08
N ARG A 194 -10.10 -1.45 30.66
CA ARG A 194 -9.34 -2.45 29.90
C ARG A 194 -10.24 -3.39 29.12
N LYS A 195 -11.31 -3.88 29.76
CA LYS A 195 -12.29 -4.75 29.11
C LYS A 195 -12.99 -4.06 27.93
N LYS A 196 -13.45 -2.81 28.10
CA LYS A 196 -14.07 -2.04 27.00
C LYS A 196 -13.14 -1.91 25.79
N ILE A 197 -11.86 -1.62 26.02
CA ILE A 197 -10.87 -1.51 24.93
C ILE A 197 -10.65 -2.88 24.29
N ALA A 198 -10.49 -3.93 25.09
CA ALA A 198 -10.31 -5.28 24.58
C ALA A 198 -11.50 -5.73 23.70
N ASP A 199 -12.72 -5.47 24.14
CA ASP A 199 -13.95 -5.75 23.40
C ASP A 199 -13.98 -4.96 22.07
N ALA A 200 -13.62 -3.68 22.09
CA ALA A 200 -13.54 -2.83 20.89
C ALA A 200 -12.41 -3.26 19.93
N VAL A 201 -11.28 -3.76 20.45
CA VAL A 201 -10.19 -4.33 19.64
C VAL A 201 -10.65 -5.62 18.94
N VAL A 202 -11.37 -6.49 19.65
CA VAL A 202 -11.96 -7.71 19.07
C VAL A 202 -12.96 -7.37 17.98
N GLU A 203 -13.79 -6.34 18.19
CA GLU A 203 -14.70 -5.83 17.16
C GLU A 203 -13.94 -5.33 15.91
N ALA A 204 -12.88 -4.54 16.10
CA ALA A 204 -12.05 -4.06 14.98
C ALA A 204 -11.39 -5.22 14.20
N ILE A 205 -10.89 -6.24 14.90
CA ILE A 205 -10.37 -7.47 14.28
C ILE A 205 -11.47 -8.16 13.45
N SER A 206 -12.70 -8.24 13.96
CA SER A 206 -13.82 -8.84 13.23
C SER A 206 -14.13 -8.10 11.93
N TYR A 207 -14.15 -6.76 11.95
CA TYR A 207 -14.30 -5.98 10.71
C TYR A 207 -13.13 -6.16 9.75
N LEU A 208 -11.90 -6.30 10.27
CA LEU A 208 -10.71 -6.55 9.46
C LEU A 208 -10.76 -7.91 8.76
N ASP A 209 -11.25 -8.95 9.45
CA ASP A 209 -11.43 -10.28 8.88
C ASP A 209 -12.53 -10.32 7.81
N LYS A 210 -13.64 -9.58 8.02
CA LYS A 210 -14.67 -9.39 6.99
C LYS A 210 -14.11 -8.64 5.78
N PHE A 211 -13.33 -7.58 6.00
CA PHE A 211 -12.71 -6.81 4.93
C PHE A 211 -11.74 -7.68 4.12
N GLU A 212 -10.89 -8.47 4.79
CA GLU A 212 -10.01 -9.43 4.11
C GLU A 212 -10.82 -10.40 3.24
N THR A 213 -11.93 -10.92 3.77
CA THR A 213 -12.82 -11.82 3.02
C THR A 213 -13.37 -11.14 1.78
N GLY A 214 -13.82 -9.89 1.88
CA GLY A 214 -14.27 -9.09 0.73
C GLY A 214 -13.18 -8.91 -0.33
N VAL A 215 -11.93 -8.64 0.09
CA VAL A 215 -10.77 -8.54 -0.81
C VAL A 215 -10.48 -9.88 -1.49
N LYS A 216 -10.53 -11.00 -0.75
CA LYS A 216 -10.35 -12.35 -1.28
C LYS A 216 -11.44 -12.73 -2.28
N ASN A 217 -12.70 -12.39 -1.97
CA ASN A 217 -13.83 -12.60 -2.89
C ASN A 217 -13.61 -11.86 -4.21
N CYS A 218 -13.13 -10.60 -4.16
CA CYS A 218 -12.79 -9.85 -5.38
C CYS A 218 -11.67 -10.49 -6.20
N LEU A 219 -10.76 -11.20 -5.53
CA LEU A 219 -9.68 -11.96 -6.16
C LEU A 219 -10.08 -13.38 -6.57
N GLU A 220 -11.28 -13.84 -6.20
CA GLU A 220 -11.74 -15.23 -6.33
C GLU A 220 -10.76 -16.25 -5.70
N ILE A 221 -10.33 -16.01 -4.45
CA ILE A 221 -9.44 -16.90 -3.66
C ILE A 221 -9.97 -17.23 -2.26
#